data_AF-A0A3B8ZDI9-F1
#
_entry.id   AF-A0A3B8ZDI9-F1
#
_cell.length_a   1.000
_cell.length_b   1.000
_cell.length_c   1.000
_cell.angle_alpha   90.00
_cell.angle_beta   90.00
_cell.angle_gamma   90.00
#
_symmetry.space_group_name_H-M   'P 1'
#
loop_
_entity.id
_entity.type
_entity.pdbx_description
1 polymer ?
#
loop_
_entity_poly.entity_id
_entity_poly.type
_entity_poly.pdbx_seq_one_letter_code
_entity_poly.pdbx_strand_id
1 'polypeptide(L)'
;MRSLLLVTASVAFALTLALNWPHYGTIIAPSLFVASLLSSSALFFLRQSDIGRVCHRVSISLMIGICTLYLSLGPACWVMTTVYMPSNKYPVAQTVFNYVYLPLGDSVQWFPKAMQSISISYLSWWMPSHAKFHEWEDGVGWTVPGSTYRFTKWTSE
;
A
#
# COMPACT_ATOMS: atom_id res chain seq x y z
N MET A 1 -14.31 6.15 -8.35
CA MET A 1 -13.04 6.74 -7.83
C MET A 1 -13.20 7.33 -6.43
N ARG A 2 -14.15 8.25 -6.18
CA ARG A 2 -14.37 8.86 -4.84
C ARG A 2 -14.69 7.86 -3.71
N SER A 3 -15.54 6.86 -3.96
CA SER A 3 -15.90 5.86 -2.94
C SER A 3 -14.75 4.93 -2.58
N LEU A 4 -13.88 4.61 -3.54
CA LEU A 4 -12.68 3.79 -3.31
C LEU A 4 -11.70 4.54 -2.38
N LEU A 5 -11.49 5.83 -2.66
CA LEU A 5 -10.63 6.71 -1.85
C LEU A 5 -11.12 6.86 -0.40
N LEU A 6 -12.44 6.96 -0.20
CA LEU A 6 -13.03 7.05 1.14
C LEU A 6 -12.83 5.75 1.94
N VAL A 7 -13.08 4.59 1.32
CA VAL A 7 -12.89 3.29 1.97
C VAL A 7 -11.42 3.09 2.33
N THR A 8 -10.49 3.40 1.41
CA THR A 8 -9.05 3.30 1.70
C THR A 8 -8.62 4.26 2.81
N ALA A 9 -9.18 5.47 2.87
CA ALA A 9 -8.85 6.43 3.92
C ALA A 9 -9.34 5.96 5.29
N SER A 10 -10.55 5.39 5.39
CA SER A 10 -11.08 4.84 6.64
C SER A 10 -10.29 3.64 7.13
N VAL A 11 -9.92 2.72 6.23
CA VAL A 11 -9.08 1.56 6.56
C VAL A 11 -7.68 2.00 6.99
N ALA A 12 -7.07 2.93 6.26
CA ALA A 12 -5.77 3.49 6.61
C ALA A 12 -5.82 4.19 7.98
N PHE A 13 -6.87 4.96 8.28
CA PHE A 13 -7.04 5.64 9.57
C PHE A 13 -7.21 4.66 10.74
N ALA A 14 -8.00 3.59 10.55
CA ALA A 14 -8.16 2.54 11.57
C ALA A 14 -6.85 1.78 11.84
N LEU A 15 -6.11 1.42 10.79
CA LEU A 15 -4.80 0.77 10.91
C LEU A 15 -3.76 1.70 11.56
N THR A 16 -3.82 2.99 11.22
CA THR A 16 -2.95 4.04 11.76
C THR A 16 -3.10 4.18 13.28
N LEU A 17 -4.34 4.30 13.76
CA LEU A 17 -4.62 4.51 15.18
C LEU A 17 -4.33 3.26 16.03
N ALA A 18 -4.57 2.06 15.50
CA ALA A 18 -4.52 0.84 16.29
C ALA A 18 -3.14 0.16 16.32
N LEU A 19 -2.29 0.35 15.29
CA LEU A 19 -1.18 -0.57 15.03
C LEU A 19 0.20 0.10 14.87
N ASN A 20 0.34 1.39 15.18
CA ASN A 20 1.58 2.14 14.98
C ASN A 20 2.14 1.97 13.55
N TRP A 21 1.24 2.12 12.58
CA TRP A 21 1.41 1.78 11.16
C TRP A 21 2.70 2.31 10.50
N PRO A 22 3.20 3.53 10.75
CA PRO A 22 4.42 4.02 10.10
C PRO A 22 5.66 3.22 10.41
N HIS A 23 5.73 2.61 11.60
CA HIS A 23 6.90 1.88 12.05
C HIS A 23 6.87 0.42 11.66
N TYR A 24 5.68 -0.18 11.63
CA TYR A 24 5.53 -1.62 11.44
C TYR A 24 4.67 -2.00 10.23
N GLY A 25 4.15 -1.05 9.47
CA GLY A 25 3.24 -1.27 8.34
C GLY A 25 3.80 -2.23 7.28
N THR A 26 5.12 -2.20 7.06
CA THR A 26 5.85 -3.13 6.19
C THR A 26 5.62 -4.59 6.56
N ILE A 27 5.54 -4.89 7.86
CA ILE A 27 5.34 -6.25 8.40
C ILE A 27 3.86 -6.52 8.67
N ILE A 28 3.13 -5.52 9.18
CA ILE A 28 1.74 -5.64 9.60
C ILE A 28 0.81 -5.88 8.43
N ALA A 29 0.96 -5.16 7.30
CA ALA A 29 0.05 -5.32 6.18
C ALA A 29 0.10 -6.73 5.56
N PRO A 30 1.29 -7.30 5.26
CA PRO A 30 1.40 -8.69 4.82
C PRO A 30 0.94 -9.69 5.88
N SER A 31 1.30 -9.47 7.15
CA SER A 31 0.92 -10.39 8.25
C SER A 31 -0.59 -10.45 8.46
N LEU A 32 -1.27 -9.29 8.46
CA LEU A 32 -2.73 -9.22 8.54
C LEU A 32 -3.38 -9.84 7.31
N PHE A 33 -2.81 -9.67 6.12
CA PHE A 33 -3.33 -10.34 4.92
C PHE A 33 -3.27 -11.85 5.07
N VAL A 34 -2.11 -12.42 5.43
CA VAL A 34 -1.95 -13.87 5.63
C VAL A 34 -2.84 -14.38 6.76
N ALA A 35 -2.86 -13.68 7.90
CA ALA A 35 -3.72 -14.05 9.03
C ALA A 35 -5.21 -14.02 8.65
N SER A 36 -5.65 -13.01 7.90
CA SER A 36 -7.03 -12.91 7.41
C SER A 36 -7.38 -13.99 6.38
N LEU A 37 -6.42 -14.39 5.54
CA LEU A 37 -6.59 -15.47 4.58
C LEU A 37 -6.76 -16.82 5.31
N LEU A 38 -5.82 -17.15 6.21
CA LEU A 38 -5.84 -18.39 7.00
C LEU A 38 -7.09 -18.46 7.88
N SER A 39 -7.43 -17.36 8.55
CA SER A 39 -8.64 -17.26 9.37
C SER A 39 -9.90 -17.44 8.52
N SER A 40 -9.95 -16.82 7.34
CA SER A 40 -11.09 -17.00 6.43
C SER A 40 -11.23 -18.45 5.97
N SER A 41 -10.12 -19.13 5.63
CA SER A 41 -10.13 -20.55 5.26
C SER A 41 -10.60 -21.45 6.39
N ALA A 42 -10.14 -21.22 7.63
CA ALA A 42 -10.59 -21.99 8.79
C ALA A 42 -12.07 -21.72 9.14
N LEU A 43 -12.47 -20.45 9.14
CA LEU A 43 -13.83 -20.03 9.47
C LEU A 43 -14.85 -20.40 8.39
N PHE A 44 -14.41 -20.65 7.16
CA PHE A 44 -15.28 -21.17 6.11
C PHE A 44 -15.93 -22.49 6.51
N PHE A 45 -15.21 -23.37 7.22
CA PHE A 45 -15.76 -24.64 7.72
C PHE A 45 -16.65 -24.45 8.95
N LEU A 46 -16.41 -23.41 9.75
CA LEU A 46 -17.18 -23.08 10.95
C LEU A 46 -18.36 -22.13 10.69
N ARG A 47 -18.61 -21.77 9.43
CA ARG A 47 -19.66 -20.83 8.99
C ARG A 47 -21.09 -21.30 9.27
N GLN A 48 -21.28 -22.52 9.76
CA GLN A 48 -22.59 -23.02 10.14
C GLN A 48 -23.13 -22.30 11.39
N SER A 49 -22.24 -21.82 12.26
CA SER A 49 -22.60 -21.02 13.43
C SER A 49 -22.75 -19.53 13.07
N ASP A 50 -23.61 -18.81 13.79
CA ASP A 50 -23.80 -17.36 13.59
C ASP A 50 -22.52 -16.58 13.88
N ILE A 51 -21.79 -16.97 14.94
CA ILE A 51 -20.49 -16.40 15.28
C ILE A 51 -19.49 -16.65 14.15
N GLY A 52 -19.41 -17.88 13.63
CA GLY A 52 -18.53 -18.23 12.51
C GLY A 52 -18.82 -17.42 11.25
N ARG A 53 -20.10 -17.14 10.95
CA ARG A 53 -20.48 -16.26 9.83
C ARG A 53 -20.00 -14.83 10.01
N VAL A 54 -20.16 -14.26 11.20
CA VAL A 54 -19.70 -12.90 11.50
C VAL A 54 -18.18 -12.82 11.39
N CYS A 55 -17.45 -13.73 12.06
CA CYS A 55 -15.99 -13.76 12.01
C CYS A 55 -15.46 -13.94 10.58
N HIS A 56 -16.08 -14.81 9.78
CA HIS A 56 -15.71 -15.02 8.38
C HIS A 56 -15.90 -13.75 7.54
N ARG A 57 -17.03 -13.04 7.73
CA ARG A 57 -17.28 -11.75 7.04
C ARG A 57 -16.24 -10.70 7.41
N VAL A 58 -15.88 -10.61 8.70
CA VAL A 58 -14.83 -9.68 9.16
C VAL A 58 -13.48 -10.03 8.53
N SER A 59 -13.11 -11.30 8.50
CA SER A 59 -11.86 -11.77 7.89
C SER A 59 -11.78 -11.42 6.40
N ILE A 60 -12.85 -11.69 5.65
CA ILE A 60 -12.93 -11.32 4.23
C ILE A 60 -12.87 -9.81 4.05
N SER A 61 -13.58 -9.05 4.89
CA SER A 61 -13.61 -7.59 4.79
C SER A 61 -12.23 -6.99 5.04
N LEU A 62 -11.48 -7.53 6.01
CA LEU A 62 -10.10 -7.15 6.29
C LEU A 62 -9.20 -7.46 5.10
N MET A 63 -9.31 -8.67 4.53
CA MET A 63 -8.55 -9.08 3.35
C MET A 63 -8.82 -8.14 2.15
N ILE A 64 -10.10 -7.86 1.87
CA ILE A 64 -10.50 -6.92 0.80
C ILE A 64 -9.96 -5.52 1.09
N GLY A 65 -10.01 -5.06 2.33
CA GLY A 65 -9.46 -3.76 2.73
C GLY A 65 -7.97 -3.65 2.45
N ILE A 66 -7.18 -4.66 2.82
CA ILE A 66 -5.74 -4.70 2.57
C ILE A 66 -5.45 -4.77 1.06
N CYS A 67 -6.14 -5.64 0.32
CA CYS A 67 -6.01 -5.69 -1.14
C CYS A 67 -6.31 -4.34 -1.79
N THR A 68 -7.38 -3.67 -1.35
CA THR A 68 -7.78 -2.36 -1.88
C THR A 68 -6.71 -1.31 -1.56
N LEU A 69 -6.08 -1.39 -0.39
CA LEU A 69 -4.98 -0.49 0.01
C LEU A 69 -3.72 -0.71 -0.85
N TYR A 70 -3.35 -1.95 -1.16
CA TYR A 70 -2.27 -2.24 -2.12
C TYR A 70 -2.63 -1.77 -3.54
N LEU A 71 -3.87 -1.99 -3.97
CA LEU A 71 -4.38 -1.53 -5.27
C LEU A 71 -4.58 -0.01 -5.35
N SER A 72 -4.56 0.72 -4.23
CA SER A 72 -4.57 2.19 -4.25
C SER A 72 -3.18 2.79 -4.30
N LEU A 73 -2.12 2.00 -4.12
CA LEU A 73 -0.73 2.46 -4.18
C LEU A 73 -0.39 3.06 -5.55
N GLY A 74 -0.77 2.40 -6.65
CA GLY A 74 -0.52 2.89 -8.01
C GLY A 74 -1.13 4.26 -8.28
N PRO A 75 -2.46 4.43 -8.12
CA PRO A 75 -3.12 5.73 -8.22
C PRO A 75 -2.53 6.79 -7.29
N ALA A 76 -2.17 6.42 -6.05
CA ALA A 76 -1.58 7.35 -5.10
C ALA A 76 -0.19 7.83 -5.57
N CYS A 77 0.65 6.93 -6.08
CA CYS A 77 1.94 7.29 -6.68
C CYS A 77 1.76 8.20 -7.89
N TRP A 78 0.72 7.99 -8.70
CA TRP A 78 0.41 8.82 -9.87
C TRP A 78 0.00 10.24 -9.46
N VAL A 79 -0.85 10.35 -8.43
CA VAL A 79 -1.22 11.66 -7.87
C VAL A 79 0.01 12.37 -7.29
N MET A 80 0.88 11.65 -6.59
CA MET A 80 2.12 12.24 -6.05
C MET A 80 3.03 12.76 -7.16
N THR A 81 3.25 11.99 -8.22
CA THR A 81 4.12 12.39 -9.34
C THR A 81 3.57 13.56 -10.14
N THR A 82 2.27 13.54 -10.45
CA THR A 82 1.67 14.53 -11.36
C THR A 82 1.24 15.83 -10.66
N VAL A 83 0.79 15.75 -9.42
CA VAL A 83 0.20 16.90 -8.71
C VAL A 83 1.19 17.52 -7.72
N TYR A 84 1.99 16.70 -7.03
CA TYR A 84 2.68 17.11 -5.81
C TYR A 84 4.21 17.23 -5.93
N MET A 85 4.87 16.34 -6.68
CA MET A 85 6.34 16.32 -6.82
C MET A 85 7.00 17.52 -7.52
N PRO A 86 6.40 18.20 -8.52
CA PRO A 86 7.13 19.26 -9.23
C PRO A 86 7.34 20.57 -8.44
N SER A 87 6.68 20.76 -7.29
CA SER A 87 6.66 22.09 -6.64
C SER A 87 6.66 22.11 -5.11
N ASN A 88 6.70 20.95 -4.43
CA ASN A 88 6.62 20.84 -2.97
C ASN A 88 5.46 21.64 -2.32
N LYS A 89 4.43 21.97 -3.11
CA LYS A 89 3.37 22.94 -2.76
C LYS A 89 2.46 22.48 -1.63
N TYR A 90 2.44 21.18 -1.32
CA TYR A 90 1.48 20.57 -0.43
C TYR A 90 2.16 19.56 0.52
N PRO A 91 2.87 20.05 1.55
CA PRO A 91 3.62 19.19 2.47
C PRO A 91 2.73 18.19 3.22
N VAL A 92 1.47 18.55 3.50
CA VAL A 92 0.51 17.66 4.16
C VAL A 92 0.19 16.43 3.31
N ALA A 93 0.01 16.59 1.99
CA ALA A 93 -0.30 15.48 1.10
C ALA A 93 0.87 14.49 1.03
N GLN A 94 2.10 15.01 0.99
CA GLN A 94 3.32 14.20 1.05
C GLN A 94 3.47 13.47 2.38
N THR A 95 3.19 14.14 3.51
CA THR A 95 3.20 13.50 4.83
C THR A 95 2.19 12.35 4.89
N VAL A 96 0.95 12.57 4.44
CA VAL A 96 -0.08 11.51 4.41
C VAL A 96 0.33 10.37 3.49
N PHE A 97 0.87 10.69 2.31
CA PHE A 97 1.35 9.68 1.37
C PHE A 97 2.45 8.83 2.00
N ASN A 98 3.47 9.46 2.56
CA ASN A 98 4.57 8.76 3.23
C ASN A 98 4.06 7.95 4.43
N TYR A 99 3.11 8.47 5.19
CA TYR A 99 2.56 7.78 6.35
C TYR A 99 1.83 6.49 5.97
N VAL A 100 1.02 6.53 4.91
CA VAL A 100 0.15 5.41 4.52
C VAL A 100 0.86 4.44 3.58
N TYR A 101 1.55 4.98 2.56
CA TYR A 101 2.02 4.21 1.40
C TYR A 101 3.50 3.89 1.43
N LEU A 102 4.33 4.61 2.18
CA LEU A 102 5.75 4.26 2.31
C LEU A 102 5.93 2.85 2.88
N PRO A 103 5.25 2.43 3.97
CA PRO A 103 5.40 1.07 4.49
C PRO A 103 4.92 -0.01 3.50
N LEU A 104 3.97 0.33 2.62
CA LEU A 104 3.46 -0.60 1.60
C LEU A 104 4.43 -0.74 0.43
N GLY A 105 5.08 0.34 0.02
CA GLY A 105 6.13 0.28 -1.01
C GLY A 105 7.39 -0.38 -0.47
N ASP A 106 7.74 -0.11 0.79
CA ASP A 106 8.85 -0.75 1.51
C ASP A 106 8.64 -2.27 1.66
N SER A 107 7.40 -2.75 1.72
CA SER A 107 7.13 -4.20 1.78
C SER A 107 7.50 -4.93 0.49
N VAL A 108 7.49 -4.23 -0.67
CA VAL A 108 7.81 -4.81 -1.98
C VAL A 108 9.24 -5.34 -2.02
N GLN A 109 10.20 -4.68 -1.36
CA GLN A 109 11.60 -5.11 -1.36
C GLN A 109 11.80 -6.50 -0.73
N TRP A 110 10.89 -6.89 0.17
CA TRP A 110 10.94 -8.17 0.87
C TRP A 110 10.25 -9.30 0.09
N PHE A 111 9.57 -8.98 -1.03
CA PHE A 111 8.90 -9.99 -1.84
C PHE A 111 9.89 -10.82 -2.66
N PRO A 112 9.55 -12.07 -3.06
CA PRO A 112 10.31 -12.81 -4.06
C PRO A 112 10.41 -12.03 -5.38
N LYS A 113 11.51 -12.21 -6.14
CA LYS A 113 11.76 -11.46 -7.39
C LYS A 113 10.62 -11.47 -8.40
N ALA A 114 9.90 -12.58 -8.53
CA ALA A 114 8.73 -12.67 -9.40
C ALA A 114 7.60 -11.70 -8.96
N MET A 115 7.35 -11.62 -7.66
CA MET A 115 6.34 -10.71 -7.09
C MET A 115 6.82 -9.26 -7.15
N GLN A 116 8.10 -8.98 -6.92
CA GLN A 116 8.68 -7.65 -7.13
C GLN A 116 8.44 -7.16 -8.56
N SER A 117 8.72 -8.01 -9.56
CA SER A 117 8.50 -7.69 -10.98
C SER A 117 7.03 -7.39 -11.28
N ILE A 118 6.09 -8.16 -10.71
CA ILE A 118 4.65 -7.90 -10.86
C ILE A 118 4.27 -6.56 -10.21
N SER A 119 4.75 -6.29 -8.99
CA SER A 119 4.49 -5.03 -8.29
C SER A 119 5.04 -3.82 -9.06
N ILE A 120 6.27 -3.90 -9.56
CA ILE A 120 6.88 -2.85 -10.38
C ILE A 120 6.09 -2.67 -11.68
N SER A 121 5.71 -3.75 -12.35
CA SER A 121 4.90 -3.70 -13.57
C SER A 121 3.55 -3.00 -13.32
N TYR A 122 2.87 -3.37 -12.23
CA TYR A 122 1.63 -2.74 -11.81
C TYR A 122 1.81 -1.24 -11.52
N LEU A 123 2.84 -0.85 -10.76
CA LEU A 123 3.11 0.56 -10.48
C LEU A 123 3.45 1.34 -11.76
N SER A 124 4.22 0.72 -12.67
CA SER A 124 4.61 1.33 -13.94
C SER A 124 3.44 1.63 -14.85
N TRP A 125 2.40 0.78 -14.81
CA TRP A 125 1.18 1.00 -15.57
C TRP A 125 0.44 2.28 -15.15
N TRP A 126 0.55 2.66 -13.88
CA TRP A 126 -0.05 3.89 -13.37
C TRP A 126 0.78 5.14 -13.62
N MET A 127 2.08 5.03 -13.90
CA MET A 127 2.94 6.21 -14.01
C MET A 127 2.86 6.92 -15.36
N PRO A 128 3.21 8.22 -15.42
CA PRO A 128 3.42 8.91 -16.69
C PRO A 128 4.49 8.21 -17.55
N SER A 129 4.38 8.30 -18.88
CA SER A 129 5.29 7.64 -19.84
C SER A 129 6.77 8.03 -19.71
N HIS A 130 7.07 9.16 -19.07
CA HIS A 130 8.42 9.65 -18.83
C HIS A 130 8.97 9.26 -17.45
N ALA A 131 8.20 8.56 -16.61
CA ALA A 131 8.68 8.05 -15.34
C ALA A 131 9.58 6.83 -15.59
N LYS A 132 10.77 6.83 -14.96
CA LYS A 132 11.70 5.70 -15.00
C LYS A 132 11.69 5.00 -13.65
N PHE A 133 11.43 3.71 -13.66
CA PHE A 133 11.50 2.89 -12.45
C PHE A 133 12.94 2.45 -12.19
N HIS A 134 13.29 2.48 -10.91
CA HIS A 134 14.62 2.11 -10.46
C HIS A 134 14.50 1.11 -9.31
N GLU A 135 15.34 0.09 -9.37
CA GLU A 135 15.58 -0.85 -8.30
C GLU A 135 16.99 -0.58 -7.79
N TRP A 136 17.11 -0.19 -6.53
CA TRP A 136 18.35 0.03 -5.81
C TRP A 136 18.56 -1.10 -4.80
N GLU A 137 19.78 -1.25 -4.28
CA GLU A 137 20.09 -2.25 -3.23
C GLU A 137 19.23 -2.05 -1.98
N ASP A 138 18.87 -0.80 -1.71
CA ASP A 138 18.13 -0.38 -0.53
C ASP A 138 16.66 -0.05 -0.83
N GLY A 139 16.10 -0.34 -2.01
CA GLY A 139 14.68 -0.10 -2.26
C GLY A 139 14.24 0.05 -3.72
N VAL A 140 12.95 0.28 -3.93
CA VAL A 140 12.35 0.53 -5.24
C VAL A 140 11.84 1.96 -5.31
N GLY A 141 11.79 2.54 -6.49
CA GLY A 141 11.14 3.84 -6.69
C GLY A 141 11.12 4.27 -8.14
N TRP A 142 10.96 5.57 -8.36
CA TRP A 142 10.85 6.13 -9.70
C TRP A 142 11.45 7.53 -9.78
N THR A 143 11.86 7.91 -10.98
CA THR A 143 12.34 9.25 -11.31
C THR A 143 11.45 9.86 -12.39
N VAL A 144 11.05 11.11 -12.17
CA VAL A 144 10.40 11.98 -13.16
C VAL A 144 11.30 13.20 -13.38
N PRO A 145 11.20 13.93 -14.51
CA PRO A 145 12.02 15.13 -14.73
C PRO A 145 11.96 16.09 -13.53
N GLY A 146 13.10 16.30 -12.88
CA GLY A 146 13.24 17.19 -11.71
C GLY A 146 13.00 16.56 -10.34
N SER A 147 12.65 15.27 -10.22
CA SER A 147 12.48 14.63 -8.91
C SER A 147 12.64 13.10 -8.93
N THR A 148 13.27 12.55 -7.89
CA THR A 148 13.38 11.10 -7.65
C THR A 148 12.63 10.75 -6.37
N TYR A 149 11.78 9.72 -6.41
CA TYR A 149 11.16 9.13 -5.24
C TYR A 149 11.74 7.74 -4.97
N ARG A 150 12.01 7.44 -3.71
CA ARG A 150 12.40 6.11 -3.25
C ARG A 150 11.48 5.68 -2.11
N PHE A 151 11.07 4.41 -2.13
CA PHE A 151 10.27 3.80 -1.06
C PHE A 151 11.05 3.53 0.24
N THR A 152 12.31 3.95 0.31
CA THR A 152 13.18 3.68 1.45
C THR A 152 13.82 4.97 1.90
N LYS A 153 13.06 5.70 2.72
CA LYS A 153 13.43 6.99 3.33
C LYS A 153 13.69 8.09 2.28
N TRP A 154 13.15 9.27 2.55
CA TRP A 154 13.37 10.41 1.66
C TRP A 154 14.82 10.90 1.81
N THR A 155 15.65 10.69 0.80
CA THR A 155 16.94 11.39 0.67
C THR A 155 16.71 12.63 -0.18
N SER A 156 16.76 13.82 0.42
CA SER A 156 17.03 15.04 -0.35
C SER A 156 18.45 14.93 -0.89
N GLU A 157 18.59 14.70 -2.19
CA GLU A 157 19.79 15.13 -2.91
C GLU A 157 19.64 16.59 -3.33
#